data_AF-A0A1Y4GNL6-F1
#
_entry.id   AF-A0A1Y4GNL6-F1
#
_cell.length_a   1.000
_cell.length_b   1.000
_cell.length_c   1.000
_cell.angle_alpha   90.00
_cell.angle_beta   90.00
_cell.angle_gamma   90.00
#
_symmetry.space_group_name_H-M   'P 1'
#
loop_
_entity.id
_entity.type
_entity.pdbx_description
1 polymer ?
#
loop_
_entity_poly.entity_id
_entity_poly.type
_entity_poly.pdbx_seq_one_letter_code
_entity_poly.pdbx_strand_id
1 'polypeptide(L)'
;MARKEINIFGTSFLDLLSGALAAVIILFVVVPKGVQADPELVKQVQELKTVANNVKEAIEKIKNSVPKEVFEKIKEEIEVANKKLSEFNDKIERLEEDIKKISSENMDLKEKIKHQQEDIEKLKQQIKELTETLKTEKGKNEKANSTANTVEKTLGVFAKFGILCKWDETNTDVDIGIQKFGQPQEQCWRNYPSKKWGILGEDVRERIDEDAEERFELFYVPQIYPDEYTVWVNVYENSVSNYANVTCIFVFHPGKNDEIKKEIGPIAISKGNNKLVATFRLSNSGFEFVSLKEPIWGTGKVIK
;
A
#
# COMPACT_ATOMS: atom_id res chain seq x y z
N MET A 1 -47.38 0.36 50.26
CA MET A 1 -47.01 -1.06 50.05
C MET A 1 -47.21 -1.39 48.58
N ALA A 2 -46.13 -1.42 47.79
CA ALA A 2 -46.20 -1.65 46.35
C ALA A 2 -46.21 -3.16 46.07
N ARG A 3 -47.19 -3.61 45.27
CA ARG A 3 -47.32 -4.99 44.78
C ARG A 3 -46.15 -5.32 43.83
N LYS A 4 -45.48 -6.45 44.06
CA LYS A 4 -44.53 -7.03 43.09
C LYS A 4 -45.33 -7.81 42.05
N GLU A 5 -45.35 -7.31 40.83
CA GLU A 5 -45.84 -8.06 39.67
C GLU A 5 -44.85 -9.15 39.28
N ILE A 6 -45.40 -10.32 38.96
CA ILE A 6 -44.67 -11.56 38.71
C ILE A 6 -44.23 -11.56 37.24
N ASN A 7 -42.94 -11.28 37.00
CA ASN A 7 -42.27 -11.40 35.70
C ASN A 7 -42.03 -12.88 35.30
N ILE A 8 -43.07 -13.70 35.27
CA ILE A 8 -42.99 -15.11 34.80
C ILE A 8 -43.14 -15.23 33.27
N PHE A 9 -43.54 -14.16 32.58
CA PHE A 9 -43.82 -14.20 31.13
C PHE A 9 -42.63 -13.82 30.21
N GLY A 10 -41.51 -13.34 30.76
CA GLY A 10 -40.38 -12.90 29.92
C GLY A 10 -39.36 -13.99 29.59
N THR A 11 -38.97 -14.79 30.59
CA THR A 11 -37.89 -15.78 30.45
C THR A 11 -38.42 -17.15 30.05
N SER A 12 -39.51 -17.62 30.67
CA SER A 12 -40.09 -18.94 30.39
C SER A 12 -40.73 -19.07 29.00
N PHE A 13 -41.25 -17.97 28.43
CA PHE A 13 -41.82 -17.98 27.08
C PHE A 13 -40.74 -18.01 26.00
N LEU A 14 -39.63 -17.30 26.23
CA LEU A 14 -38.49 -17.28 25.33
C LEU A 14 -37.74 -18.62 25.31
N ASP A 15 -37.71 -19.30 26.46
CA ASP A 15 -37.16 -20.67 26.58
C ASP A 15 -38.05 -21.71 25.89
N LEU A 16 -39.39 -21.55 25.97
CA LEU A 16 -40.35 -22.39 25.24
C LEU A 16 -40.23 -22.20 23.71
N LEU A 17 -40.10 -20.95 23.24
CA LEU A 17 -39.90 -20.64 21.82
C LEU A 17 -38.54 -21.13 21.31
N SER A 18 -37.48 -20.96 22.11
CA SER A 18 -36.13 -21.46 21.80
C SER A 18 -36.12 -22.99 21.71
N GLY A 19 -36.77 -23.67 22.66
CA GLY A 19 -36.89 -25.13 22.65
C GLY A 19 -37.69 -25.68 21.47
N ALA A 20 -38.81 -25.04 21.12
CA ALA A 20 -39.61 -25.41 19.97
C ALA A 20 -38.86 -25.18 18.64
N LEU A 21 -38.14 -24.08 18.52
CA LEU A 21 -37.33 -23.78 17.33
C LEU A 21 -36.17 -24.77 17.18
N ALA A 22 -35.49 -25.12 18.27
CA ALA A 22 -34.41 -26.10 18.27
C ALA A 22 -34.93 -27.50 17.85
N ALA A 23 -36.11 -27.91 18.33
CA ALA A 23 -36.74 -29.16 17.92
C ALA A 23 -37.07 -29.20 16.42
N VAL A 24 -37.53 -28.08 15.85
CA VAL A 24 -37.81 -27.95 14.41
C VAL A 24 -36.53 -28.03 13.58
N ILE A 25 -35.45 -27.38 14.02
CA ILE A 25 -34.14 -27.42 13.34
C ILE A 25 -33.56 -28.84 13.39
N ILE A 26 -33.67 -29.53 14.53
CA ILE A 26 -33.21 -30.91 14.69
C ILE A 26 -34.02 -31.86 13.78
N LEU A 27 -35.33 -31.69 13.65
CA LEU A 27 -36.16 -32.46 12.70
C LEU A 27 -35.74 -32.27 11.25
N PHE A 28 -35.27 -31.07 10.89
CA PHE A 28 -34.83 -30.77 9.52
C PHE A 28 -33.40 -31.26 9.21
N VAL A 29 -32.56 -31.40 10.23
CA VAL A 29 -31.15 -31.83 10.11
C VAL A 29 -30.97 -33.33 10.32
N VAL A 30 -31.74 -33.94 11.23
CA VAL A 30 -31.61 -35.36 11.62
C VAL A 30 -32.44 -36.29 10.73
N VAL A 31 -33.55 -35.83 10.15
CA VAL A 31 -34.31 -36.66 9.21
C VAL A 31 -33.55 -36.71 7.88
N PRO A 32 -33.03 -37.88 7.47
CA PRO A 32 -32.47 -38.02 6.14
C PRO A 32 -33.61 -37.81 5.15
N LYS A 33 -33.44 -36.95 4.15
CA LYS A 33 -34.32 -36.92 2.97
C LYS A 33 -34.08 -38.18 2.12
N GLY A 34 -34.32 -39.33 2.72
CA GLY A 34 -34.42 -40.61 2.05
C GLY A 34 -35.80 -40.68 1.41
N VAL A 35 -35.81 -40.85 0.09
CA VAL A 35 -36.99 -41.16 -0.70
C VAL A 35 -37.53 -42.51 -0.20
N GLN A 36 -38.43 -42.47 0.77
CA GLN A 36 -39.38 -43.56 0.99
C GLN A 36 -40.69 -43.07 0.41
N ALA A 37 -41.17 -43.77 -0.61
CA ALA A 37 -42.41 -43.49 -1.29
C ALA A 37 -43.53 -43.32 -0.24
N ASP A 38 -44.10 -42.13 -0.22
CA ASP A 38 -45.23 -41.78 0.63
C ASP A 38 -46.37 -42.80 0.38
N PRO A 39 -46.87 -43.50 1.40
CA PRO A 39 -48.00 -44.43 1.24
C PRO A 39 -49.25 -43.74 0.67
N GLU A 40 -49.35 -42.41 0.80
CA GLU A 40 -50.40 -41.59 0.20
C GLU A 40 -50.20 -41.43 -1.33
N LEU A 41 -48.95 -41.30 -1.79
CA LEU A 41 -48.61 -41.34 -3.23
C LEU A 41 -48.88 -42.72 -3.84
N VAL A 42 -48.65 -43.82 -3.11
CA VAL A 42 -48.96 -45.18 -3.59
C VAL A 42 -50.47 -45.39 -3.74
N LYS A 43 -51.27 -44.85 -2.81
CA LYS A 43 -52.74 -44.83 -2.92
C LYS A 43 -53.22 -44.00 -4.12
N GLN A 44 -52.65 -42.82 -4.31
CA GLN A 44 -52.93 -41.96 -5.46
C GLN A 44 -52.54 -42.64 -6.79
N VAL A 45 -51.45 -43.42 -6.82
CA VAL A 45 -51.07 -44.22 -8.00
C VAL A 45 -52.05 -45.37 -8.26
N GLN A 46 -52.61 -46.00 -7.23
CA GLN A 46 -53.65 -47.02 -7.41
C GLN A 46 -54.98 -46.42 -7.88
N GLU A 47 -55.35 -45.25 -7.37
CA GLU A 47 -56.51 -44.47 -7.85
C GLU A 47 -56.31 -43.96 -9.29
N LEU A 48 -55.10 -43.54 -9.65
CA LEU A 48 -54.74 -43.22 -11.04
C LEU A 48 -54.85 -44.43 -11.95
N LYS A 49 -54.54 -45.63 -11.46
CA LYS A 49 -54.64 -46.88 -12.22
C LYS A 49 -56.10 -47.30 -12.45
N THR A 50 -57.01 -47.05 -11.49
CA THR A 50 -58.45 -47.27 -11.68
C THR A 50 -59.08 -46.20 -12.57
N VAL A 51 -58.64 -44.93 -12.46
CA VAL A 51 -59.02 -43.86 -13.38
C VAL A 51 -58.56 -44.17 -14.82
N ALA A 52 -57.35 -44.69 -15.01
CA ALA A 52 -56.85 -45.10 -16.32
C ALA A 52 -57.68 -46.24 -16.94
N ASN A 53 -58.14 -47.21 -16.13
CA ASN A 53 -59.03 -48.28 -16.60
C ASN A 53 -60.43 -47.77 -16.96
N ASN A 54 -60.99 -46.84 -16.18
CA ASN A 54 -62.27 -46.21 -16.47
C ASN A 54 -62.21 -45.32 -17.73
N VAL A 55 -61.08 -44.65 -17.96
CA VAL A 55 -60.81 -43.91 -19.21
C VAL A 55 -60.74 -44.85 -20.41
N LYS A 56 -60.17 -46.05 -20.25
CA LYS A 56 -60.10 -47.06 -21.30
C LYS A 56 -61.48 -47.59 -21.70
N GLU A 57 -62.38 -47.80 -20.73
CA GLU A 57 -63.78 -48.14 -20.99
C GLU A 57 -64.58 -46.97 -21.61
N ALA A 58 -64.29 -45.72 -21.21
CA ALA A 58 -64.89 -44.54 -21.83
C ALA A 58 -64.46 -44.36 -23.30
N ILE A 59 -63.20 -44.66 -23.63
CA ILE A 59 -62.67 -44.62 -25.00
C ILE A 59 -63.34 -45.70 -25.88
N GLU A 60 -63.57 -46.91 -25.37
CA GLU A 60 -64.29 -47.97 -26.09
C GLU A 60 -65.77 -47.61 -26.33
N LYS A 61 -66.42 -46.88 -25.42
CA LYS A 61 -67.78 -46.34 -25.64
C LYS A 61 -67.83 -45.18 -26.65
N ILE A 62 -66.82 -44.30 -26.65
CA ILE A 62 -66.72 -43.15 -27.57
C ILE A 62 -66.50 -43.61 -29.02
N LYS A 63 -65.79 -44.73 -29.23
CA LYS A 63 -65.54 -45.36 -30.55
C LYS A 63 -66.82 -45.68 -31.33
N ASN A 64 -67.95 -45.86 -30.66
CA ASN A 64 -69.24 -46.20 -31.27
C ASN A 64 -70.18 -44.98 -31.46
N SER A 65 -69.76 -43.76 -31.11
CA SER A 65 -70.65 -42.58 -31.11
C SER A 65 -70.06 -41.32 -31.75
N VAL A 66 -68.85 -41.37 -32.31
CA VAL A 66 -68.17 -40.22 -32.92
C VAL A 66 -67.92 -40.48 -34.42
N PRO A 67 -68.22 -39.54 -35.33
CA PRO A 67 -67.90 -39.65 -36.76
C PRO A 67 -66.40 -39.89 -36.98
N LYS A 68 -66.04 -40.81 -37.88
CA LYS A 68 -64.64 -41.24 -38.14
C LYS A 68 -63.66 -40.08 -38.34
N GLU A 69 -64.10 -38.99 -38.96
CA GLU A 69 -63.27 -37.80 -39.24
C GLU A 69 -62.85 -37.05 -37.96
N VAL A 70 -63.69 -37.03 -36.93
CA VAL A 70 -63.37 -36.40 -35.64
C VAL A 70 -62.40 -37.29 -34.86
N PHE A 71 -62.54 -38.62 -34.97
CA PHE A 71 -61.64 -39.58 -34.33
C PHE A 71 -60.21 -39.51 -34.91
N GLU A 72 -60.06 -39.41 -36.23
CA GLU A 72 -58.74 -39.27 -36.85
C GLU A 72 -58.06 -37.94 -36.48
N LYS A 73 -58.80 -36.82 -36.42
CA LYS A 73 -58.25 -35.54 -35.94
C LYS A 73 -57.76 -35.61 -34.49
N ILE A 74 -58.54 -36.23 -33.61
CA ILE A 74 -58.15 -36.42 -32.20
C ILE A 74 -56.89 -37.29 -32.11
N LYS A 75 -56.77 -38.31 -32.96
CA LYS A 75 -55.58 -39.19 -33.00
C LYS A 75 -54.33 -38.44 -33.48
N GLU A 76 -54.45 -37.60 -34.51
CA GLU A 76 -53.36 -36.73 -34.95
C GLU A 76 -52.92 -35.74 -33.86
N GLU A 77 -53.88 -35.11 -33.16
CA GLU A 77 -53.59 -34.20 -32.04
C GLU A 77 -52.87 -34.94 -30.89
N ILE A 78 -53.26 -36.18 -30.58
CA ILE A 78 -52.60 -37.02 -29.58
C ILE A 78 -51.17 -37.38 -30.00
N GLU A 79 -50.92 -37.69 -31.28
CA GLU A 79 -49.55 -37.95 -31.75
C GLU A 79 -48.65 -36.71 -31.64
N VAL A 80 -49.19 -35.53 -32.00
CA VAL A 80 -48.46 -34.26 -31.86
C VAL A 80 -48.18 -33.95 -30.39
N ALA A 81 -49.17 -34.17 -29.50
CA ALA A 81 -49.00 -33.99 -28.07
C ALA A 81 -47.94 -34.94 -27.49
N ASN A 82 -47.93 -36.21 -27.92
CA ASN A 82 -46.93 -37.19 -27.49
C ASN A 82 -45.51 -36.83 -27.96
N LYS A 83 -45.35 -36.32 -29.19
CA LYS A 83 -44.05 -35.82 -29.66
C LYS A 83 -43.54 -34.66 -28.81
N LYS A 84 -44.40 -33.67 -28.53
CA LYS A 84 -44.04 -32.55 -27.64
C LYS A 84 -43.72 -33.01 -26.22
N LEU A 85 -44.44 -33.99 -25.70
CA LEU A 85 -44.17 -34.58 -24.39
C LEU A 85 -42.78 -35.23 -24.34
N SER A 86 -42.40 -35.96 -25.40
CA SER A 86 -41.06 -36.54 -25.53
C SER A 86 -39.98 -35.44 -25.56
N GLU A 87 -40.16 -34.40 -26.39
CA GLU A 87 -39.22 -33.29 -26.46
C GLU A 87 -39.08 -32.54 -25.13
N PHE A 88 -40.16 -32.42 -24.37
CA PHE A 88 -40.12 -31.83 -23.03
C PHE A 88 -39.40 -32.72 -22.03
N ASN A 89 -39.60 -34.04 -22.06
CA ASN A 89 -38.86 -34.97 -21.22
C ASN A 89 -37.35 -34.88 -21.49
N ASP A 90 -36.94 -34.84 -22.77
CA ASP A 90 -35.53 -34.69 -23.15
C ASP A 90 -34.94 -33.34 -22.70
N LYS A 91 -35.76 -32.29 -22.60
CA LYS A 91 -35.34 -30.99 -22.06
C LYS A 91 -35.21 -31.02 -20.54
N ILE A 92 -36.14 -31.70 -19.85
CA ILE A 92 -36.08 -31.88 -18.39
C ILE A 92 -34.81 -32.62 -18.01
N GLU A 93 -34.50 -33.72 -18.71
CA GLU A 93 -33.31 -34.54 -18.42
C GLU A 93 -32.01 -33.73 -18.59
N ARG A 94 -31.91 -32.93 -19.66
CA ARG A 94 -30.77 -32.00 -19.86
C ARG A 94 -30.67 -30.93 -18.78
N LEU A 95 -31.79 -30.33 -18.38
CA LEU A 95 -31.82 -29.32 -17.32
C LEU A 95 -31.42 -29.92 -15.97
N GLU A 96 -31.78 -31.16 -15.69
CA GLU A 96 -31.35 -31.87 -14.48
C GLU A 96 -29.84 -32.13 -14.47
N GLU A 97 -29.25 -32.49 -15.62
CA GLU A 97 -27.79 -32.62 -15.76
C GLU A 97 -27.08 -31.27 -15.55
N ASP A 98 -27.58 -30.20 -16.16
CA ASP A 98 -27.02 -28.86 -16.01
C ASP A 98 -27.08 -28.39 -14.56
N ILE A 99 -28.20 -28.62 -13.86
CA ILE A 99 -28.34 -28.30 -12.43
C ILE A 99 -27.31 -29.06 -11.60
N LYS A 100 -27.09 -30.35 -11.86
CA LYS A 100 -26.07 -31.14 -11.15
C LYS A 100 -24.67 -30.57 -11.37
N LYS A 101 -24.34 -30.22 -12.62
CA LYS A 101 -23.04 -29.64 -12.96
C LYS A 101 -22.81 -28.29 -12.28
N ILE A 102 -23.78 -27.38 -12.39
CA ILE A 102 -23.74 -26.06 -11.74
C ILE A 102 -23.68 -26.19 -10.22
N SER A 103 -24.36 -27.18 -9.63
CA SER A 103 -24.29 -27.44 -8.20
C SER A 103 -22.90 -27.89 -7.75
N SER A 104 -22.24 -28.76 -8.53
CA SER A 104 -20.86 -29.17 -8.29
C SER A 104 -19.89 -28.01 -8.40
N GLU A 105 -19.97 -27.21 -9.47
CA GLU A 105 -19.10 -26.05 -9.68
C GLU A 105 -19.26 -25.01 -8.56
N ASN A 106 -20.48 -24.81 -8.06
CA ASN A 106 -20.73 -23.93 -6.91
C ASN A 106 -20.11 -24.44 -5.60
N MET A 107 -20.04 -25.76 -5.40
CA MET A 107 -19.35 -26.35 -4.23
C MET A 107 -17.85 -26.10 -4.31
N ASP A 108 -17.22 -26.36 -5.46
CA ASP A 108 -15.80 -26.12 -5.67
C ASP A 108 -15.43 -24.64 -5.52
N LEU A 109 -16.27 -23.74 -6.05
CA LEU A 109 -16.08 -22.30 -5.91
C LEU A 109 -16.18 -21.84 -4.46
N LYS A 110 -17.14 -22.38 -3.68
CA LYS A 110 -17.25 -22.08 -2.25
C LYS A 110 -16.00 -22.53 -1.48
N GLU A 111 -15.46 -23.69 -1.81
CA GLU A 111 -14.24 -24.19 -1.17
C GLU A 111 -13.02 -23.32 -1.50
N LYS A 112 -12.88 -22.90 -2.76
CA LYS A 112 -11.83 -21.94 -3.17
C LYS A 112 -11.93 -20.61 -2.45
N ILE A 113 -13.14 -20.06 -2.31
CA ILE A 113 -13.38 -18.81 -1.57
C ILE A 113 -12.94 -18.95 -0.11
N LYS A 114 -13.27 -20.09 0.52
CA LYS A 114 -12.86 -20.35 1.91
C LYS A 114 -11.34 -20.38 2.05
N HIS A 115 -10.64 -21.12 1.17
CA HIS A 115 -9.17 -21.18 1.21
C HIS A 115 -8.54 -19.80 0.98
N GLN A 116 -9.06 -19.02 0.03
CA GLN A 116 -8.57 -17.67 -0.22
C GLN A 116 -8.79 -16.72 0.97
N GLN A 117 -9.91 -16.86 1.69
CA GLN A 117 -10.15 -16.10 2.92
C GLN A 117 -9.12 -16.44 4.01
N GLU A 118 -8.81 -17.72 4.21
CA GLU A 118 -7.79 -18.17 5.16
C GLU A 118 -6.39 -17.63 4.79
N ASP A 119 -6.04 -17.61 3.50
CA ASP A 119 -4.77 -17.05 3.03
C ASP A 119 -4.69 -15.53 3.25
N ILE A 120 -5.80 -14.80 3.02
CA ILE A 120 -5.88 -13.36 3.30
C ILE A 120 -5.65 -13.08 4.79
N GLU A 121 -6.22 -13.89 5.69
CA GLU A 121 -6.00 -13.72 7.13
C GLU A 121 -4.54 -13.96 7.52
N LYS A 122 -3.92 -15.02 7.00
CA LYS A 122 -2.48 -15.29 7.23
C LYS A 122 -1.60 -14.15 6.74
N LEU A 123 -1.85 -13.64 5.52
CA LEU A 123 -1.10 -12.52 4.97
C LEU A 123 -1.29 -11.24 5.80
N LYS A 124 -2.50 -10.96 6.27
CA LYS A 124 -2.75 -9.81 7.17
C LYS A 124 -1.96 -9.95 8.48
N GLN A 125 -1.88 -11.15 9.04
CA GLN A 125 -1.09 -11.40 10.24
C GLN A 125 0.41 -11.19 9.99
N GLN A 126 0.94 -11.72 8.88
CA GLN A 126 2.34 -11.50 8.49
C GLN A 126 2.66 -10.02 8.29
N ILE A 127 1.77 -9.25 7.64
CA ILE A 127 1.93 -7.80 7.48
C ILE A 127 2.00 -7.11 8.84
N LYS A 128 1.15 -7.51 9.80
CA LYS A 128 1.14 -6.95 11.15
C LYS A 128 2.46 -7.22 11.88
N GLU A 129 2.92 -8.46 11.88
CA GLU A 129 4.19 -8.87 12.51
C GLU A 129 5.40 -8.16 11.89
N LEU A 130 5.42 -8.04 10.55
CA LEU A 130 6.48 -7.33 9.84
C LEU A 130 6.46 -5.83 10.15
N THR A 131 5.27 -5.24 10.26
CA THR A 131 5.10 -3.82 10.63
C THR A 131 5.58 -3.54 12.05
N GLU A 132 5.28 -4.44 13.00
CA GLU A 132 5.76 -4.34 14.38
C GLU A 132 7.28 -4.48 14.45
N THR A 133 7.84 -5.44 13.72
CA THR A 133 9.30 -5.64 13.62
C THR A 133 9.98 -4.38 13.06
N LEU A 134 9.47 -3.83 11.94
CA LEU A 134 9.97 -2.59 11.35
C LEU A 134 9.89 -1.40 12.30
N LYS A 135 8.83 -1.27 13.11
CA LYS A 135 8.74 -0.21 14.13
C LYS A 135 9.80 -0.38 15.21
N THR A 136 10.06 -1.61 15.65
CA THR A 136 11.12 -1.87 16.65
C THR A 136 12.53 -1.66 16.11
N GLU A 137 12.77 -1.98 14.83
CA GLU A 137 14.04 -1.70 14.16
C GLU A 137 14.22 -0.21 13.91
N LYS A 138 13.17 0.50 13.46
CA LYS A 138 13.18 1.97 13.35
C LYS A 138 13.46 2.65 14.68
N GLY A 139 12.82 2.23 15.78
CA GLY A 139 13.06 2.80 17.10
C GLY A 139 14.46 2.54 17.66
N LYS A 140 15.13 1.46 17.23
CA LYS A 140 16.56 1.20 17.54
C LYS A 140 17.50 2.02 16.64
N ASN A 141 17.14 2.21 15.37
CA ASN A 141 17.92 3.03 14.43
C ASN A 141 17.76 4.53 14.67
N GLU A 142 16.61 5.04 15.11
CA GLU A 142 16.35 6.47 15.35
C GLU A 142 17.25 7.08 16.43
N LYS A 143 17.68 6.28 17.42
CA LYS A 143 18.65 6.73 18.44
C LYS A 143 20.10 6.77 17.95
N ALA A 144 20.40 6.11 16.82
CA ALA A 144 21.73 6.10 16.18
C ALA A 144 21.81 6.98 14.92
N ASN A 145 20.69 7.27 14.23
CA ASN A 145 20.64 7.87 12.88
C ASN A 145 20.17 9.33 12.79
N SER A 146 19.86 10.02 13.88
CA SER A 146 19.35 11.41 13.79
C SER A 146 20.31 12.37 13.07
N THR A 147 21.61 12.09 13.05
CA THR A 147 22.62 12.90 12.35
C THR A 147 23.06 12.35 10.99
N ALA A 148 22.68 11.12 10.64
CA ALA A 148 23.05 10.45 9.38
C ALA A 148 21.98 10.64 8.28
N ASN A 149 20.69 10.66 8.65
CA ASN A 149 19.57 10.77 7.71
C ASN A 149 19.50 12.11 6.97
N THR A 150 19.83 13.24 7.62
CA THR A 150 19.89 14.55 6.95
C THR A 150 21.02 14.56 5.93
N VAL A 151 22.18 13.99 6.27
CA VAL A 151 23.38 13.98 5.43
C VAL A 151 23.18 13.10 4.18
N GLU A 152 22.61 11.90 4.31
CA GLU A 152 22.33 11.01 3.17
C GLU A 152 21.25 11.54 2.23
N LYS A 153 20.15 12.09 2.78
CA LYS A 153 19.11 12.74 1.97
C LYS A 153 19.65 13.96 1.23
N THR A 154 20.56 14.69 1.86
CA THR A 154 21.09 15.95 1.34
C THR A 154 22.21 15.73 0.32
N LEU A 155 23.16 14.83 0.58
CA LEU A 155 24.29 14.56 -0.32
C LEU A 155 23.96 13.57 -1.45
N GLY A 156 22.92 12.75 -1.27
CA GLY A 156 22.56 11.68 -2.20
C GLY A 156 23.60 10.55 -2.24
N VAL A 157 23.16 9.36 -2.64
CA VAL A 157 23.98 8.11 -2.70
C VAL A 157 25.20 8.25 -3.65
N PHE A 158 25.22 9.29 -4.49
CA PHE A 158 26.22 9.51 -5.54
C PHE A 158 27.41 10.38 -5.11
N ALA A 159 27.34 11.10 -3.98
CA ALA A 159 28.45 11.92 -3.53
C ALA A 159 29.62 11.05 -3.02
N LYS A 160 30.84 11.47 -3.36
CA LYS A 160 32.09 10.91 -2.81
C LYS A 160 32.62 11.77 -1.67
N PHE A 161 32.34 13.06 -1.69
CA PHE A 161 32.63 14.00 -0.62
C PHE A 161 31.61 15.12 -0.64
N GLY A 162 31.33 15.72 0.51
CA GLY A 162 30.53 16.94 0.57
C GLY A 162 30.70 17.73 1.85
N ILE A 163 30.18 18.95 1.79
CA ILE A 163 30.23 19.96 2.85
C ILE A 163 28.82 20.51 2.98
N LEU A 164 28.26 20.37 4.18
CA LEU A 164 26.93 20.85 4.54
C LEU A 164 27.09 21.96 5.57
N CYS A 165 26.77 23.20 5.23
CA CYS A 165 26.80 24.32 6.18
C CYS A 165 25.38 24.70 6.57
N LYS A 166 25.04 24.54 7.85
CA LYS A 166 23.69 24.76 8.39
C LYS A 166 23.62 25.89 9.42
N TRP A 167 22.45 26.51 9.54
CA TRP A 167 22.16 27.57 10.51
C TRP A 167 20.68 27.54 10.92
N ASP A 168 20.37 28.14 12.07
CA ASP A 168 19.02 28.11 12.64
C ASP A 168 18.25 29.43 12.37
N GLU A 169 18.96 30.52 12.02
CA GLU A 169 18.35 31.83 11.82
C GLU A 169 17.41 31.87 10.61
N THR A 170 16.11 32.02 10.87
CA THR A 170 15.05 31.91 9.86
C THR A 170 14.97 33.06 8.84
N ASN A 171 15.57 34.20 9.17
CA ASN A 171 15.61 35.37 8.31
C ASN A 171 17.01 35.61 7.72
N THR A 172 17.91 34.63 7.88
CA THR A 172 19.27 34.69 7.34
C THR A 172 19.41 33.75 6.15
N ASP A 173 20.13 34.24 5.14
CA ASP A 173 20.50 33.53 3.93
C ASP A 173 22.02 33.51 3.90
N VAL A 174 22.61 32.32 3.97
CA VAL A 174 24.06 32.14 4.12
C VAL A 174 24.58 31.47 2.86
N ASP A 175 25.49 32.13 2.15
CA ASP A 175 26.18 31.54 1.01
C ASP A 175 27.46 30.82 1.47
N ILE A 176 27.80 29.74 0.78
CA ILE A 176 29.06 29.01 0.85
C ILE A 176 29.86 29.24 -0.43
N GLY A 177 31.18 29.31 -0.27
CA GLY A 177 32.08 29.22 -1.41
C GLY A 177 33.27 28.34 -1.12
N ILE A 178 33.70 27.66 -2.18
CA ILE A 178 34.82 26.74 -2.16
C ILE A 178 35.81 27.21 -3.21
N GLN A 179 37.08 27.21 -2.87
CA GLN A 179 38.14 27.54 -3.79
C GLN A 179 39.22 26.47 -3.74
N LYS A 180 39.72 26.09 -4.92
CA LYS A 180 40.97 25.34 -5.02
C LYS A 180 42.14 26.25 -4.60
N PHE A 181 42.87 25.86 -3.56
CA PHE A 181 43.81 26.75 -2.89
C PHE A 181 44.83 27.35 -3.88
N GLY A 182 45.03 28.67 -3.79
CA GLY A 182 45.95 29.41 -4.65
C GLY A 182 45.49 29.64 -6.09
N GLN A 183 44.25 29.29 -6.44
CA GLN A 183 43.73 29.41 -7.81
C GLN A 183 42.47 30.30 -7.84
N PRO A 184 42.61 31.63 -8.04
CA PRO A 184 41.50 32.59 -8.07
C PRO A 184 40.37 32.27 -9.07
N GLN A 185 40.73 31.66 -10.21
CA GLN A 185 39.79 31.24 -11.26
C GLN A 185 39.03 29.94 -10.93
N GLU A 186 39.51 29.18 -9.95
CA GLU A 186 38.95 27.90 -9.52
C GLU A 186 38.12 28.08 -8.23
N GLN A 187 37.06 28.88 -8.36
CA GLN A 187 36.09 29.13 -7.28
C GLN A 187 34.71 28.60 -7.66
N CYS A 188 34.06 27.96 -6.71
CA CYS A 188 32.68 27.50 -6.79
C CYS A 188 31.86 28.28 -5.75
N TRP A 189 30.93 29.10 -6.21
CA TRP A 189 30.04 29.97 -5.41
C TRP A 189 28.78 30.25 -6.25
N ARG A 190 27.76 30.92 -5.71
CA ARG A 190 26.44 31.12 -6.35
C ARG A 190 26.46 31.49 -7.84
N ASN A 191 27.35 32.39 -8.26
CA ASN A 191 27.45 32.79 -9.68
C ASN A 191 28.22 31.80 -10.59
N TYR A 192 28.97 30.89 -9.99
CA TYR A 192 29.70 29.81 -10.67
C TYR A 192 29.49 28.50 -9.90
N PRO A 193 28.26 27.98 -9.87
CA PRO A 193 27.84 26.92 -8.93
C PRO A 193 28.37 25.53 -9.32
N SER A 194 29.09 25.41 -10.44
CA SER A 194 29.64 24.14 -10.89
C SER A 194 31.06 24.31 -11.43
N LYS A 195 31.94 23.42 -10.97
CA LYS A 195 33.28 23.20 -11.49
C LYS A 195 33.46 21.72 -11.75
N LYS A 196 34.47 21.35 -12.55
CA LYS A 196 34.80 19.92 -12.75
C LYS A 196 35.02 19.19 -11.43
N TRP A 197 35.58 19.90 -10.43
CA TRP A 197 35.95 19.36 -9.13
C TRP A 197 34.89 19.49 -8.04
N GLY A 198 33.69 20.01 -8.34
CA GLY A 198 32.63 20.12 -7.35
C GLY A 198 31.43 20.95 -7.78
N ILE A 199 30.32 20.73 -7.10
CA ILE A 199 29.02 21.33 -7.42
C ILE A 199 28.42 21.89 -6.14
N LEU A 200 27.94 23.13 -6.19
CA LEU A 200 27.03 23.66 -5.18
C LEU A 200 25.63 23.11 -5.46
N GLY A 201 25.13 22.33 -4.51
CA GLY A 201 23.75 21.84 -4.49
C GLY A 201 22.77 22.96 -4.13
N GLU A 202 21.49 22.68 -4.36
CA GLU A 202 20.37 23.63 -4.33
C GLU A 202 20.39 24.61 -3.14
N ASP A 203 20.16 25.89 -3.46
CA ASP A 203 19.98 27.05 -2.57
C ASP A 203 18.73 26.83 -1.69
N VAL A 204 18.76 27.29 -0.44
CA VAL A 204 17.66 27.24 0.54
C VAL A 204 16.32 27.72 -0.04
N ARG A 205 16.34 28.58 -1.06
CA ARG A 205 15.14 29.13 -1.72
C ARG A 205 14.42 28.18 -2.68
N GLU A 206 14.99 27.03 -3.03
CA GLU A 206 14.38 26.11 -4.00
C GLU A 206 13.53 25.00 -3.35
N ARG A 207 13.50 24.92 -2.01
CA ARG A 207 12.65 23.95 -1.28
C ARG A 207 11.26 24.53 -1.02
N ILE A 208 10.25 23.82 -1.51
CA ILE A 208 8.82 24.17 -1.50
C ILE A 208 8.18 24.03 -0.10
N ASP A 209 8.87 23.40 0.86
CA ASP A 209 8.37 23.26 2.23
C ASP A 209 8.74 24.49 3.07
N GLU A 210 7.79 25.41 3.22
CA GLU A 210 7.84 26.54 4.16
C GLU A 210 8.08 26.10 5.63
N ASP A 211 7.89 24.81 5.92
CA ASP A 211 8.07 24.16 7.23
C ASP A 211 9.41 23.40 7.40
N ALA A 212 10.35 23.50 6.46
CA ALA A 212 11.66 22.87 6.62
C ALA A 212 12.47 23.59 7.73
N GLU A 213 12.48 23.01 8.94
CA GLU A 213 13.18 23.52 10.12
C GLU A 213 14.71 23.67 9.94
N GLU A 214 15.30 23.02 8.92
CA GLU A 214 16.75 22.99 8.70
C GLU A 214 17.17 23.84 7.49
N ARG A 215 17.92 24.93 7.75
CA ARG A 215 18.51 25.77 6.69
C ARG A 215 19.95 25.37 6.47
N PHE A 216 20.30 25.14 5.21
CA PHE A 216 21.65 24.75 4.87
C PHE A 216 22.01 25.04 3.41
N GLU A 217 23.30 25.18 3.18
CA GLU A 217 23.90 25.09 1.85
C GLU A 217 24.76 23.84 1.71
N LEU A 218 24.81 23.35 0.48
CA LEU A 218 25.46 22.10 0.14
C LEU A 218 26.52 22.30 -0.93
N PHE A 219 27.71 21.77 -0.68
CA PHE A 219 28.70 21.49 -1.71
C PHE A 219 28.93 19.99 -1.77
N TYR A 220 28.94 19.39 -2.96
CA TYR A 220 29.25 17.98 -3.11
C TYR A 220 30.10 17.70 -4.33
N VAL A 221 30.80 16.57 -4.28
CA VAL A 221 31.67 16.11 -5.35
C VAL A 221 31.38 14.64 -5.67
N PRO A 222 30.97 14.30 -6.90
CA PRO A 222 30.66 12.92 -7.30
C PRO A 222 31.91 12.06 -7.54
N GLN A 223 33.06 12.68 -7.79
CA GLN A 223 34.35 12.03 -7.98
C GLN A 223 35.41 12.78 -7.17
N ILE A 224 36.32 12.09 -6.50
CA ILE A 224 37.39 12.77 -5.76
C ILE A 224 38.37 13.42 -6.73
N TYR A 225 38.61 14.71 -6.53
CA TYR A 225 39.69 15.46 -7.15
C TYR A 225 40.69 15.81 -6.05
N PRO A 226 41.82 15.10 -5.95
CA PRO A 226 42.78 15.35 -4.89
C PRO A 226 43.42 16.73 -5.05
N ASP A 227 43.27 17.58 -4.04
CA ASP A 227 43.93 18.88 -3.96
C ASP A 227 43.73 19.50 -2.57
N GLU A 228 44.23 20.73 -2.40
CA GLU A 228 43.93 21.56 -1.25
C GLU A 228 42.83 22.58 -1.59
N TYR A 229 41.89 22.74 -0.69
CA TYR A 229 40.70 23.56 -0.87
C TYR A 229 40.47 24.45 0.35
N THR A 230 39.88 25.62 0.12
CA THR A 230 39.43 26.54 1.16
C THR A 230 37.93 26.72 1.10
N VAL A 231 37.26 26.74 2.25
CA VAL A 231 35.81 26.90 2.37
C VAL A 231 35.53 28.16 3.15
N TRP A 232 34.67 29.01 2.61
CA TRP A 232 34.22 30.23 3.27
C TRP A 232 32.70 30.31 3.26
N VAL A 233 32.18 31.08 4.21
CA VAL A 233 30.75 31.37 4.34
C VAL A 233 30.54 32.86 4.53
N ASN A 234 29.40 33.37 4.09
CA ASN A 234 28.98 34.76 4.29
C ASN A 234 27.47 34.86 4.39
N VAL A 235 26.98 35.92 5.02
CA VAL A 235 25.56 36.28 4.92
C VAL A 235 25.34 36.98 3.58
N TYR A 236 24.34 36.54 2.82
CA TYR A 236 23.96 37.11 1.53
C TYR A 236 23.54 38.58 1.67
N GLU A 237 23.91 39.42 0.69
CA GLU A 237 23.69 40.86 0.75
C GLU A 237 22.19 41.24 0.81
N ASN A 238 21.28 40.42 0.26
CA ASN A 238 19.84 40.70 0.36
C ASN A 238 19.16 39.92 1.49
N SER A 239 19.93 39.37 2.43
CA SER A 239 19.37 38.76 3.63
C SER A 239 18.75 39.82 4.56
N VAL A 240 17.66 39.44 5.25
CA VAL A 240 16.91 40.31 6.16
C VAL A 240 17.67 40.50 7.47
N SER A 241 18.26 39.43 7.99
CA SER A 241 19.16 39.46 9.13
C SER A 241 20.60 39.71 8.70
N ASN A 242 21.39 40.29 9.59
CA ASN A 242 22.81 40.58 9.36
C ASN A 242 23.75 39.56 10.02
N TYR A 243 23.23 38.49 10.61
CA TYR A 243 24.00 37.55 11.42
C TYR A 243 23.48 36.11 11.27
N ALA A 244 24.37 35.13 11.35
CA ALA A 244 24.06 33.71 11.52
C ALA A 244 25.13 32.99 12.33
N ASN A 245 24.74 31.90 12.98
CA ASN A 245 25.67 30.92 13.55
C ASN A 245 25.71 29.68 12.67
N VAL A 246 26.83 29.49 11.96
CA VAL A 246 26.94 28.45 10.94
C VAL A 246 27.75 27.27 11.45
N THR A 247 27.23 26.06 11.27
CA THR A 247 27.97 24.82 11.50
C THR A 247 28.18 24.10 10.18
N CYS A 248 29.43 23.86 9.80
CA CYS A 248 29.79 23.15 8.58
C CYS A 248 30.23 21.71 8.87
N ILE A 249 29.62 20.76 8.17
CA ILE A 249 29.81 19.33 8.31
C ILE A 249 30.48 18.81 7.04
N PHE A 250 31.67 18.26 7.18
CA PHE A 250 32.48 17.67 6.12
C PHE A 250 32.31 16.16 6.14
N VAL A 251 31.95 15.56 5.01
CA VAL A 251 31.61 14.14 4.92
C VAL A 251 32.30 13.52 3.72
N PHE A 252 33.13 12.51 3.96
CA PHE A 252 33.70 11.64 2.94
C PHE A 252 32.90 10.35 2.89
N HIS A 253 32.59 9.89 1.68
CA HIS A 253 31.76 8.69 1.44
C HIS A 253 30.47 8.64 2.29
N PRO A 254 29.55 9.62 2.12
CA PRO A 254 28.30 9.67 2.87
C PRO A 254 27.49 8.38 2.72
N GLY A 255 27.02 7.82 3.84
CA GLY A 255 26.20 6.61 3.90
C GLY A 255 26.94 5.31 3.54
N LYS A 256 28.27 5.30 3.62
CA LYS A 256 29.11 4.11 3.34
C LYS A 256 29.86 3.66 4.60
N ASN A 257 30.31 2.41 4.60
CA ASN A 257 31.03 1.81 5.72
C ASN A 257 32.35 2.52 6.05
N ASP A 258 32.93 3.23 5.10
CA ASP A 258 34.16 4.02 5.24
C ASP A 258 33.87 5.53 5.33
N GLU A 259 32.68 5.91 5.80
CA GLU A 259 32.32 7.31 6.02
C GLU A 259 33.27 7.98 7.02
N ILE A 260 33.77 9.17 6.66
CA ILE A 260 34.51 10.04 7.57
C ILE A 260 33.73 11.35 7.69
N LYS A 261 33.34 11.69 8.92
CA LYS A 261 32.59 12.91 9.23
C LYS A 261 33.37 13.81 10.19
N LYS A 262 33.47 15.10 9.88
CA LYS A 262 34.06 16.13 10.77
C LYS A 262 33.22 17.39 10.74
N GLU A 263 33.07 18.04 11.89
CA GLU A 263 32.24 19.24 12.03
C GLU A 263 33.10 20.43 12.48
N ILE A 264 32.79 21.62 11.97
CA ILE A 264 33.39 22.90 12.35
C ILE A 264 32.26 23.89 12.62
N GLY A 265 32.19 24.39 13.86
CA GLY A 265 31.23 25.40 14.27
C GLY A 265 30.78 25.23 15.72
N PRO A 266 29.82 26.04 16.18
CA PRO A 266 29.20 27.14 15.43
C PRO A 266 30.17 28.30 15.18
N ILE A 267 30.15 28.86 13.98
CA ILE A 267 30.91 30.05 13.59
C ILE A 267 29.93 31.21 13.46
N ALA A 268 30.10 32.23 14.31
CA ALA A 268 29.37 33.47 14.18
C ALA A 268 29.86 34.26 12.96
N ILE A 269 28.94 34.59 12.07
CA ILE A 269 29.20 35.42 10.88
C ILE A 269 28.27 36.62 10.83
N SER A 270 28.72 37.65 10.13
CA SER A 270 27.94 38.86 9.90
C SER A 270 28.00 39.27 8.44
N LYS A 271 26.97 39.97 7.99
CA LYS A 271 26.90 40.58 6.66
C LYS A 271 28.11 41.48 6.39
N GLY A 272 28.62 41.47 5.16
CA GLY A 272 29.77 42.28 4.75
C GLY A 272 31.14 41.63 4.97
N ASN A 273 31.20 40.39 5.46
CA ASN A 273 32.45 39.70 5.77
C ASN A 273 32.41 38.22 5.41
N ASN A 274 33.34 37.79 4.54
CA ASN A 274 33.56 36.39 4.24
C ASN A 274 34.38 35.76 5.37
N LYS A 275 33.86 34.69 5.94
CA LYS A 275 34.54 33.97 7.02
C LYS A 275 35.13 32.67 6.48
N LEU A 276 36.45 32.53 6.57
CA LEU A 276 37.12 31.25 6.32
C LEU A 276 36.71 30.24 7.39
N VAL A 277 36.14 29.12 6.94
CA VAL A 277 35.73 27.98 7.79
C VAL A 277 36.89 27.03 7.96
N ALA A 278 37.51 26.62 6.84
CA ALA A 278 38.55 25.61 6.83
C ALA A 278 39.44 25.69 5.59
N THR A 279 40.66 25.20 5.75
CA THR A 279 41.51 24.74 4.65
C THR A 279 41.67 23.23 4.81
N PHE A 280 41.42 22.46 3.76
CA PHE A 280 41.46 21.01 3.81
C PHE A 280 42.14 20.42 2.59
N ARG A 281 42.84 19.31 2.78
CA ARG A 281 43.35 18.48 1.70
C ARG A 281 42.40 17.31 1.48
N LEU A 282 41.93 17.17 0.25
CA LEU A 282 41.11 16.05 -0.20
C LEU A 282 41.99 15.04 -0.94
N SER A 283 41.73 13.76 -0.72
CA SER A 283 42.44 12.65 -1.35
C SER A 283 41.50 11.48 -1.60
N ASN A 284 41.92 10.51 -2.42
CA ASN A 284 41.11 9.33 -2.72
C ASN A 284 40.82 8.44 -1.49
N SER A 285 41.56 8.63 -0.40
CA SER A 285 41.42 7.86 0.85
C SER A 285 40.76 8.65 1.99
N GLY A 286 40.38 9.92 1.77
CA GLY A 286 39.78 10.75 2.81
C GLY A 286 40.19 12.22 2.74
N PHE A 287 39.93 12.96 3.81
CA PHE A 287 40.28 14.36 3.93
C PHE A 287 40.88 14.73 5.30
N GLU A 288 41.74 15.74 5.29
CA GLU A 288 42.39 16.28 6.47
C GLU A 288 42.31 17.81 6.48
N PHE A 289 42.05 18.39 7.66
CA PHE A 289 42.20 19.83 7.84
C PHE A 289 43.67 20.17 7.95
N VAL A 290 44.08 21.22 7.26
CA VAL A 290 45.43 21.77 7.31
C VAL A 290 45.40 23.15 7.94
N SER A 291 46.57 23.72 8.23
CA SER A 291 46.66 25.10 8.72
C SER A 291 45.86 26.05 7.83
N LEU A 292 45.09 26.95 8.45
CA LEU A 292 44.27 27.90 7.73
C LEU A 292 45.13 28.72 6.78
N LYS A 293 44.74 28.72 5.51
CA LYS A 293 45.31 29.56 4.48
C LYS A 293 44.19 30.40 3.91
N GLU A 294 44.36 31.71 4.00
CA GLU A 294 43.39 32.65 3.45
C GLU A 294 43.24 32.42 1.93
N PRO A 295 42.00 32.43 1.40
CA PRO A 295 41.77 32.32 -0.02
C PRO A 295 42.45 33.46 -0.78
N ILE A 296 43.04 33.14 -1.92
CA ILE A 296 43.62 34.15 -2.81
C ILE A 296 42.51 34.62 -3.74
N TRP A 297 42.03 35.82 -3.46
CA TRP A 297 41.04 36.50 -4.27
C TRP A 297 41.69 37.11 -5.52
N GLY A 298 41.05 36.93 -6.68
CA GLY A 298 41.49 37.57 -7.92
C GLY A 298 41.23 39.07 -7.91
N THR A 299 41.61 39.77 -8.99
CA THR A 299 41.30 41.20 -9.19
C THR A 299 39.82 41.47 -9.47
N GLY A 300 39.00 40.43 -9.65
CA GLY A 300 37.55 40.55 -9.68
C GLY A 300 37.03 40.86 -8.28
N LYS A 301 36.13 41.84 -8.17
CA LYS A 301 35.40 42.10 -6.93
C LYS A 301 34.85 40.78 -6.37
N VAL A 302 35.47 40.30 -5.30
CA VAL A 302 34.72 39.58 -4.28
C VAL A 302 33.75 40.60 -3.78
N ILE A 303 32.46 40.39 -4.03
CA ILE A 303 31.45 41.26 -3.43
C ILE A 303 31.59 41.02 -1.93
N LYS A 304 32.25 41.97 -1.27
CA LYS A 304 32.21 42.17 0.17
C LYS A 304 30.80 42.59 0.53
#